data_AF-A0A920K7X5-F1
#
_entry.id   AF-A0A920K7X5-F1
#
_cell.length_a   1.000
_cell.length_b   1.000
_cell.length_c   1.000
_cell.angle_alpha   90.00
_cell.angle_beta   90.00
_cell.angle_gamma   90.00
#
_symmetry.space_group_name_H-M   'P 1'
#
loop_
_entity.id
_entity.type
_entity.pdbx_description
1 polymer ?
#
loop_
_entity_poly.entity_id
_entity_poly.type
_entity_poly.pdbx_seq_one_letter_code
_entity_poly.pdbx_strand_id
1 'polypeptide(L)'
;MRNFKIKKPIDSLKVPKIKKIRKFLFRFTEILALFVAVSVLFGVIFGPETPFFGQVFQNLSSALKALGEEGIIALASILLIGLIIRKK
;
A
#
# COMPACT_ATOMS: atom_id res chain seq x y z
N MET A 1 -5.39 40.29 -44.78
CA MET A 1 -5.81 40.17 -43.35
C MET A 1 -5.24 38.86 -42.80
N ARG A 2 -4.43 38.89 -41.74
CA ARG A 2 -3.77 37.68 -41.18
C ARG A 2 -4.68 37.04 -40.13
N ASN A 3 -5.10 35.80 -40.37
CA ASN A 3 -5.88 35.00 -39.43
C ASN A 3 -4.99 34.50 -38.29
N PHE A 4 -5.08 35.17 -37.14
CA PHE A 4 -4.49 34.66 -35.90
C PHE A 4 -5.31 33.47 -35.39
N LYS A 5 -4.78 32.26 -35.54
CA LYS A 5 -5.31 31.08 -34.85
C LYS A 5 -4.98 31.20 -33.36
N ILE A 6 -5.98 31.53 -32.56
CA ILE A 6 -5.89 31.56 -31.10
C ILE A 6 -5.52 30.15 -30.62
N LYS A 7 -4.38 30.01 -29.95
CA LYS A 7 -3.92 28.76 -29.36
C LYS A 7 -4.96 28.32 -28.32
N LYS A 8 -5.46 27.08 -28.42
CA LYS A 8 -6.47 26.57 -27.47
C LYS A 8 -5.93 26.67 -26.03
N PRO A 9 -6.76 27.11 -25.06
CA PRO A 9 -6.34 27.32 -23.67
C PRO A 9 -5.80 26.02 -23.08
N ILE A 10 -4.76 26.10 -22.25
CA ILE A 10 -4.09 24.96 -21.61
C ILE A 10 -5.08 24.12 -20.79
N ASP A 11 -6.14 24.74 -20.30
CA ASP A 11 -7.24 24.13 -19.55
C ASP A 11 -8.09 23.13 -20.38
N SER A 12 -7.94 23.15 -21.71
CA SER A 12 -8.53 22.18 -22.63
C SER A 12 -7.72 20.89 -22.78
N LEU A 13 -6.49 20.86 -22.25
CA LEU A 13 -5.71 19.63 -22.14
C LEU A 13 -6.35 18.78 -21.03
N LYS A 14 -6.71 17.55 -21.38
CA LYS A 14 -7.39 16.60 -20.50
C LYS A 14 -6.39 16.05 -19.46
N VAL A 15 -5.86 16.91 -18.59
CA VAL A 15 -4.92 16.51 -17.53
C VAL A 15 -5.70 15.66 -16.52
N PRO A 16 -5.23 14.44 -16.20
CA PRO A 16 -5.86 13.65 -15.15
C PRO A 16 -5.78 14.45 -13.85
N LYS A 17 -6.96 14.92 -13.38
CA LYS A 17 -7.07 15.66 -12.12
C LYS A 17 -6.39 14.84 -11.02
N ILE A 18 -5.54 15.45 -10.20
CA ILE A 18 -4.81 14.82 -9.09
C ILE A 18 -5.71 13.92 -8.23
N LYS A 19 -6.98 14.32 -8.03
CA LYS A 19 -7.99 13.51 -7.33
C LYS A 19 -8.22 12.12 -7.95
N LYS A 20 -8.21 12.01 -9.28
CA LYS A 20 -8.36 10.72 -10.00
C LYS A 20 -7.14 9.83 -9.80
N ILE A 21 -5.93 10.40 -9.89
CA ILE A 21 -4.67 9.66 -9.67
C ILE A 21 -4.62 9.15 -8.22
N ARG A 22 -4.92 10.01 -7.25
CA ARG A 22 -4.99 9.62 -5.83
C ARG A 22 -5.98 8.47 -5.61
N LYS A 23 -7.18 8.55 -6.20
CA LYS A 23 -8.19 7.49 -6.09
C LYS A 23 -7.72 6.18 -6.72
N PHE A 24 -7.03 6.24 -7.86
CA PHE A 24 -6.45 5.08 -8.50
C PHE A 24 -5.37 4.44 -7.62
N LEU A 25 -4.40 5.22 -7.14
CA LEU A 25 -3.32 4.74 -6.28
C LEU A 25 -3.87 4.11 -5.00
N PHE A 26 -4.87 4.73 -4.37
CA PHE A 26 -5.50 4.16 -3.17
C PHE A 26 -6.09 2.77 -3.44
N ARG A 27 -6.88 2.63 -4.51
CA ARG A 27 -7.46 1.33 -4.91
C ARG A 27 -6.40 0.30 -5.30
N PHE A 28 -5.33 0.75 -5.95
CA PHE A 28 -4.22 -0.12 -6.32
C PHE A 28 -3.47 -0.61 -5.08
N THR A 29 -3.23 0.27 -4.10
CA THR A 29 -2.66 -0.10 -2.80
C THR A 29 -3.54 -1.09 -2.03
N GLU A 30 -4.87 -0.97 -2.08
CA GLU A 30 -5.77 -1.97 -1.47
C GLU A 30 -5.53 -3.37 -2.04
N ILE A 31 -5.39 -3.48 -3.37
CA ILE A 31 -5.10 -4.75 -4.05
C ILE A 31 -3.70 -5.26 -3.69
N LEU A 32 -2.70 -4.37 -3.72
CA LEU A 32 -1.33 -4.74 -3.35
C LEU A 32 -1.22 -5.19 -1.89
N ALA A 33 -1.96 -4.58 -0.97
CA ALA A 33 -1.98 -4.97 0.43
C ALA A 33 -2.51 -6.41 0.60
N LEU A 34 -3.59 -6.77 -0.12
CA LEU A 34 -4.09 -8.14 -0.16
C LEU A 34 -3.07 -9.10 -0.77
N PHE A 35 -2.40 -8.69 -1.85
CA PHE A 35 -1.36 -9.50 -2.49
C PHE A 35 -0.17 -9.77 -1.56
N VAL A 36 0.26 -8.76 -0.79
CA VAL A 36 1.29 -8.94 0.26
C VAL A 36 0.80 -9.90 1.34
N ALA A 37 -0.45 -9.79 1.80
CA ALA A 37 -1.00 -10.72 2.80
C ALA A 37 -1.01 -12.17 2.31
N VAL A 38 -1.44 -12.42 1.07
CA VAL A 38 -1.36 -13.74 0.44
C VAL A 38 0.09 -14.20 0.33
N SER A 39 1.00 -13.31 -0.04
CA SER A 39 2.42 -13.65 -0.17
C SER A 39 3.05 -14.12 1.14
N VAL A 40 2.75 -13.41 2.23
CA VAL A 40 3.18 -13.80 3.57
C VAL A 40 2.61 -15.16 3.95
N LEU A 41 1.32 -15.41 3.68
CA LEU A 41 0.69 -16.70 3.97
C LEU A 41 1.38 -17.85 3.22
N PHE A 42 1.71 -17.66 1.94
CA PHE A 42 2.46 -18.64 1.16
C PHE A 42 3.86 -18.87 1.72
N GLY A 43 4.58 -17.80 2.08
CA GLY A 43 5.91 -17.93 2.71
C GLY A 43 5.88 -18.66 4.05
N VAL A 44 4.79 -18.51 4.83
CA VAL A 44 4.58 -19.26 6.09
C VAL A 44 4.29 -20.74 5.83
N ILE A 45 3.43 -21.06 4.86
CA ILE A 45 2.98 -22.44 4.60
C ILE A 45 4.05 -23.27 3.88
N PHE A 46 4.66 -22.69 2.85
CA PHE A 46 5.58 -23.39 1.95
C PHE A 46 7.06 -23.09 2.24
N GLY A 47 7.33 -22.13 3.12
CA GLY A 47 8.67 -21.74 3.52
C GLY A 47 9.29 -20.63 2.66
N PRO A 48 10.47 -20.15 3.08
CA PRO A 48 11.11 -18.96 2.51
C PRO A 48 11.73 -19.17 1.12
N GLU A 49 11.92 -20.43 0.70
CA GLU A 49 12.44 -20.77 -0.63
C GLU A 49 11.39 -20.60 -1.74
N THR A 50 10.14 -20.31 -1.38
CA THR A 50 9.05 -20.10 -2.34
C THR A 50 9.35 -18.85 -3.20
N PRO A 51 9.40 -18.95 -4.53
CA PRO A 51 9.70 -17.83 -5.41
C PRO A 51 8.74 -16.65 -5.17
N PHE A 52 9.29 -15.43 -5.11
CA PHE A 52 8.60 -14.18 -4.76
C PHE A 52 7.98 -14.17 -3.34
N PHE A 53 7.07 -15.10 -3.02
CA PHE A 53 6.32 -15.15 -1.76
C PHE A 53 7.21 -15.31 -0.52
N GLY A 54 8.21 -16.20 -0.60
CA GLY A 54 9.17 -16.43 0.47
C GLY A 54 10.04 -15.20 0.76
N GLN A 55 10.38 -14.42 -0.27
CA GLN A 55 11.12 -13.16 -0.12
C GLN A 55 10.27 -12.08 0.56
N VAL A 56 8.98 -11.96 0.21
CA VAL A 56 8.06 -11.04 0.88
C VAL A 56 7.92 -11.39 2.36
N PHE A 57 7.77 -12.67 2.67
CA PHE A 57 7.76 -13.16 4.05
C PHE A 57 9.05 -12.80 4.79
N GLN A 58 10.22 -13.09 4.22
CA GLN A 58 11.52 -12.78 4.84
C GLN A 58 11.73 -11.28 5.08
N ASN A 59 11.32 -10.43 4.13
CA ASN A 59 11.39 -8.98 4.29
C ASN A 59 10.51 -8.50 5.44
N LEU A 60 9.29 -9.01 5.54
CA LEU A 60 8.39 -8.68 6.65
C LEU A 60 8.93 -9.20 7.99
N SER A 61 9.38 -10.46 8.04
CA SER A 61 9.98 -11.04 9.24
C SER A 61 11.23 -10.27 9.69
N SER A 62 12.06 -9.81 8.75
CA SER A 62 13.24 -9.00 9.05
C SER A 62 12.86 -7.63 9.63
N ALA A 63 11.83 -6.98 9.07
CA ALA A 63 11.30 -5.74 9.63
C ALA A 63 10.72 -5.93 11.04
N LEU A 64 9.98 -7.02 11.29
CA LEU A 64 9.46 -7.36 12.61
C LEU A 64 10.59 -7.66 13.62
N LYS A 65 11.63 -8.37 13.20
CA LYS A 65 12.82 -8.60 14.04
C LYS A 65 13.53 -7.30 14.41
N ALA A 66 13.61 -6.34 13.49
CA ALA A 66 14.22 -5.04 13.75
C ALA A 66 13.46 -4.22 14.80
N LEU A 67 12.15 -4.46 14.99
CA LEU A 67 11.36 -3.86 16.06
C LEU A 67 11.60 -4.51 17.43
N GLY A 68 12.09 -5.75 17.46
CA GLY A 68 12.24 -6.53 18.68
C GLY A 68 10.91 -6.95 19.31
N GLU A 69 10.99 -7.76 20.37
CA GLU A 69 9.82 -8.28 21.07
C GLU A 69 8.97 -7.16 21.69
N GLU A 70 9.62 -6.20 22.35
CA GLU A 70 8.97 -5.04 22.96
C GLU A 70 8.22 -4.19 21.91
N GLY A 71 8.80 -3.98 20.73
CA GLY A 71 8.16 -3.23 19.64
C GLY A 71 6.93 -3.93 19.09
N ILE A 72 6.97 -5.26 18.96
CA ILE A 72 5.81 -6.05 18.53
C ILE A 72 4.70 -6.00 19.59
N ILE A 73 5.04 -6.13 20.88
CA ILE A 73 4.07 -6.01 21.98
C ILE A 73 3.42 -4.62 21.99
N ALA A 74 4.19 -3.55 21.79
CA ALA A 74 3.68 -2.19 21.71
C ALA A 74 2.70 -2.01 20.54
N LEU A 75 3.05 -2.52 19.35
CA LEU A 75 2.16 -2.47 18.18
C LEU A 75 0.86 -3.24 18.40
N ALA A 76 0.93 -4.45 18.94
CA ALA A 76 -0.26 -5.26 19.27
C ALA A 76 -1.16 -4.54 20.29
N SER A 77 -0.56 -3.91 21.30
CA SER A 77 -1.29 -3.14 22.32
C SER A 77 -2.02 -1.95 21.73
N ILE A 78 -1.37 -1.16 20.87
CA ILE A 78 -2.01 -0.03 20.17
C ILE A 78 -3.19 -0.52 19.32
N LEU A 79 -3.02 -1.64 18.62
CA LEU A 79 -4.08 -2.21 17.78
C LEU A 79 -5.29 -2.65 18.61
N LEU A 80 -5.06 -3.31 19.75
CA LEU A 80 -6.10 -3.73 20.69
C LEU A 80 -6.84 -2.54 21.29
N ILE A 81 -6.12 -1.53 21.76
CA ILE A 81 -6.70 -0.30 22.31
C ILE A 81 -7.56 0.40 21.25
N GLY A 82 -7.03 0.56 20.03
CA GLY A 82 -7.76 1.16 18.91
C GLY A 82 -9.05 0.39 18.57
N LEU A 83 -9.02 -0.94 18.64
CA LEU A 83 -10.20 -1.78 18.42
C LEU A 83 -11.25 -1.59 19.52
N ILE A 84 -10.82 -1.54 20.79
CA ILE A 84 -11.71 -1.30 21.94
C ILE A 84 -12.38 0.08 21.83
N ILE A 85 -11.62 1.11 21.47
CA ILE A 85 -12.14 2.48 21.30
C ILE A 85 -13.17 2.54 20.17
N ARG A 86 -12.92 1.89 19.02
CA ARG A 86 -13.83 1.88 17.87
C ARG A 86 -15.16 1.15 18.14
N LYS A 87 -15.19 0.23 19.11
CA LYS A 87 -16.39 -0.55 19.45
C LYS A 87 -17.40 0.25 20.31
N LYS A 88 -17.01 1.42 20.82
CA LYS A 88 -17.87 2.40 21.49
C LYS A 88 -18.49 3.36 20.48
#